data_AF-A0ABD4VJ89-F1
#
_entry.id   AF-A0ABD4VJ89-F1
#
_cell.length_a   1.000
_cell.length_b   1.000
_cell.length_c   1.000
_cell.angle_alpha   90.00
_cell.angle_beta   90.00
_cell.angle_gamma   90.00
#
_symmetry.space_group_name_H-M   'P 1'
#
loop_
_entity.id
_entity.type
_entity.pdbx_description
1 polymer ?
#
loop_
_entity_poly.entity_id
_entity_poly.type
_entity_poly.pdbx_seq_one_letter_code
_entity_poly.pdbx_strand_id
1 'polypeptide(L)'
;MSLESLKDLAQFVRENDVKNDPENIDDFFNSWVYLGEVFRLQAKGAYWTVGTENPKNLNYGLEYLTGYNAIGSEFIPLLIMNNFTLSSPDRLNNNFFYELVLKRLNPKPINLDHLPTEEG
;
A
#
# COMPACT_ATOMS: atom_id res chain seq x y z
N MET A 1 -5.45 -14.68 7.71
CA MET A 1 -5.61 -13.24 7.43
C MET A 1 -6.59 -13.09 6.28
N SER A 2 -7.63 -12.25 6.43
CA SER A 2 -8.65 -12.02 5.41
C SER A 2 -8.55 -10.59 4.88
N LEU A 3 -9.23 -10.26 3.79
CA LEU A 3 -9.29 -8.87 3.34
C LEU A 3 -10.03 -7.97 4.33
N GLU A 4 -11.09 -8.49 4.96
CA GLU A 4 -11.90 -7.72 5.92
C GLU A 4 -11.09 -7.25 7.13
N SER A 5 -10.05 -7.98 7.54
CA SER A 5 -9.20 -7.58 8.67
C SER A 5 -8.37 -6.31 8.41
N LEU A 6 -8.34 -5.81 7.17
CA LEU A 6 -7.75 -4.51 6.83
C LEU A 6 -8.57 -3.33 7.38
N LYS A 7 -9.85 -3.52 7.65
CA LYS A 7 -10.68 -2.52 8.34
C LYS A 7 -10.29 -2.43 9.81
N ASP A 8 -10.07 -3.58 10.45
CA ASP A 8 -9.60 -3.67 11.83
C ASP A 8 -8.20 -3.08 11.97
N LEU A 9 -7.31 -3.31 10.98
CA LEU A 9 -6.00 -2.65 10.94
C LEU A 9 -6.12 -1.13 10.90
N ALA A 10 -6.99 -0.59 10.03
CA ALA A 10 -7.19 0.84 9.93
C ALA A 10 -7.75 1.42 11.24
N GLN A 11 -8.70 0.73 11.86
CA GLN A 11 -9.24 1.10 13.17
C GLN A 11 -8.16 1.08 14.26
N PHE A 12 -7.37 0.00 14.34
CA PHE A 12 -6.25 -0.13 15.28
C PHE A 12 -5.27 1.03 15.15
N VAL A 13 -4.86 1.37 13.92
CA VAL A 13 -3.93 2.49 13.65
C VAL A 13 -4.48 3.82 14.17
N ARG A 14 -5.80 4.05 14.04
CA ARG A 14 -6.45 5.28 14.51
C ARG A 14 -6.60 5.33 16.02
N GLU A 15 -7.08 4.25 16.62
CA GLU A 15 -7.34 4.18 18.08
C GLU A 15 -6.06 4.29 18.90
N ASN A 16 -4.95 3.79 18.36
CA ASN A 16 -3.64 3.81 19.02
C ASN A 16 -2.74 4.96 18.53
N ASP A 17 -3.25 5.86 17.68
CA ASP A 17 -2.50 7.00 17.13
C ASP A 17 -1.14 6.59 16.53
N VAL A 18 -1.11 5.43 15.83
CA VAL A 18 0.13 4.83 15.31
C VAL A 18 0.77 5.77 14.28
N LYS A 19 2.06 6.02 14.44
CA LYS A 19 2.84 6.96 13.63
C LYS A 19 4.22 6.41 13.30
N ASN A 20 4.80 6.95 12.22
CA ASN A 20 6.19 6.70 11.87
C ASN A 20 7.11 7.59 12.71
N ASP A 21 7.18 7.31 14.00
CA ASP A 21 8.03 8.00 14.96
C ASP A 21 8.67 6.99 15.94
N PRO A 22 9.72 7.39 16.68
CA PRO A 22 10.42 6.47 17.58
C PRO A 22 9.54 5.88 18.70
N GLU A 23 8.45 6.53 19.09
CA GLU A 23 7.58 6.08 20.18
C GLU A 23 6.66 4.95 19.73
N ASN A 24 6.24 4.96 18.46
CA ASN A 24 5.30 4.00 17.88
C ASN A 24 5.91 3.10 16.80
N ILE A 25 7.24 3.09 16.68
CA ILE A 25 7.92 2.47 15.53
C ILE A 25 7.60 0.98 15.37
N ASP A 26 7.42 0.25 16.47
CA ASP A 26 7.09 -1.17 16.45
C ASP A 26 5.67 -1.40 15.92
N ASP A 27 4.69 -0.65 16.39
CA ASP A 27 3.30 -0.74 15.91
C ASP A 27 3.19 -0.28 14.46
N PHE A 28 3.91 0.78 14.08
CA PHE A 28 3.98 1.22 12.70
C PHE A 28 4.61 0.16 11.79
N PHE A 29 5.74 -0.40 12.20
CA PHE A 29 6.44 -1.47 11.49
C PHE A 29 5.53 -2.69 11.29
N ASN A 30 4.96 -3.19 12.38
CA ASN A 30 4.06 -4.34 12.36
C ASN A 30 2.82 -4.08 11.50
N SER A 31 2.27 -2.85 11.53
CA SER A 31 1.09 -2.48 10.75
C SER A 31 1.35 -2.51 9.25
N TRP A 32 2.45 -1.94 8.76
CA TRP A 32 2.72 -1.95 7.32
C TRP A 32 3.12 -3.33 6.83
N VAL A 33 3.85 -4.11 7.64
CA VAL A 33 4.16 -5.51 7.35
C VAL A 33 2.87 -6.32 7.25
N TYR A 34 1.94 -6.15 8.20
CA TYR A 34 0.64 -6.83 8.19
C TYR A 34 -0.16 -6.48 6.93
N LEU A 35 -0.24 -5.20 6.56
CA LEU A 35 -0.88 -4.76 5.30
C LEU A 35 -0.28 -5.46 4.08
N GLY A 36 1.06 -5.53 4.02
CA GLY A 36 1.77 -6.24 2.96
C GLY A 36 1.47 -7.73 2.94
N GLU A 37 1.49 -8.40 4.08
CA GLU A 37 1.21 -9.83 4.18
C GLU A 37 -0.23 -10.18 3.78
N VAL A 38 -1.21 -9.37 4.18
CA VAL A 38 -2.58 -9.53 3.71
C VAL A 38 -2.63 -9.42 2.19
N PHE A 39 -2.00 -8.41 1.59
CA PHE A 39 -1.94 -8.27 0.13
C PHE A 39 -1.28 -9.50 -0.52
N ARG A 40 -0.10 -9.91 -0.03
CA ARG A 40 0.70 -11.02 -0.58
C ARG A 40 -0.07 -12.34 -0.58
N LEU A 41 -0.82 -12.62 0.47
CA LEU A 41 -1.62 -13.85 0.57
C LEU A 41 -2.81 -13.89 -0.41
N GLN A 42 -3.30 -12.72 -0.83
CA GLN A 42 -4.43 -12.62 -1.78
C GLN A 42 -3.95 -12.49 -3.23
N ALA A 43 -2.78 -11.92 -3.45
CA ALA A 43 -2.18 -11.68 -4.75
C ALA A 43 -1.34 -12.89 -5.22
N LYS A 44 -1.89 -13.72 -6.12
CA LYS A 44 -1.16 -14.89 -6.67
C LYS A 44 0.16 -14.46 -7.30
N GLY A 45 1.26 -15.05 -6.85
CA GLY A 45 2.61 -14.76 -7.36
C GLY A 45 3.29 -13.55 -6.72
N ALA A 46 2.64 -12.84 -5.79
CA ALA A 46 3.28 -11.76 -5.05
C ALA A 46 4.44 -12.27 -4.17
N TYR A 47 5.56 -11.56 -4.20
CA TYR A 47 6.69 -11.79 -3.30
C TYR A 47 7.33 -10.48 -2.86
N TRP A 48 7.96 -10.49 -1.68
CA TRP A 48 8.70 -9.35 -1.15
C TRP A 48 10.04 -9.21 -1.87
N THR A 49 10.40 -7.98 -2.17
CA THR A 49 11.71 -7.60 -2.67
C THR A 49 12.08 -6.23 -2.14
N VAL A 50 13.33 -5.83 -2.35
CA VAL A 50 13.86 -4.52 -1.97
C VAL A 50 14.17 -3.74 -3.23
N GLY A 51 13.86 -2.44 -3.23
CA GLY A 51 14.31 -1.54 -4.29
C GLY A 51 15.82 -1.40 -4.27
N THR A 52 16.52 -2.14 -5.13
CA THR A 52 17.98 -2.09 -5.25
C THR A 52 18.44 -1.38 -6.54
N GLU A 53 17.50 -1.11 -7.43
CA GLU A 53 17.70 -0.41 -8.69
C GLU A 53 17.88 1.10 -8.43
N ASN A 54 19.07 1.64 -8.73
CA ASN A 54 19.47 3.06 -8.69
C ASN A 54 19.10 3.86 -7.41
N PRO A 55 20.08 4.37 -6.62
CA PRO A 55 19.81 5.15 -5.41
C PRO A 55 19.01 6.43 -5.61
N LYS A 56 18.80 6.88 -6.84
CA LYS A 56 17.95 8.03 -7.19
C LYS A 56 16.47 7.67 -7.39
N ASN A 57 16.12 6.38 -7.41
CA ASN A 57 14.74 5.94 -7.57
C ASN A 57 13.94 6.17 -6.28
N LEU A 58 12.66 6.50 -6.42
CA LEU A 58 11.75 6.81 -5.30
C LEU A 58 11.63 5.66 -4.28
N ASN A 59 11.83 4.42 -4.73
CA ASN A 59 11.63 3.23 -3.91
C ASN A 59 12.96 2.55 -3.52
N TYR A 60 14.10 3.20 -3.76
CA TYR A 60 15.40 2.63 -3.40
C TYR A 60 15.51 2.41 -1.88
N GLY A 61 15.92 1.21 -1.49
CA GLY A 61 16.01 0.76 -0.10
C GLY A 61 14.65 0.43 0.54
N LEU A 62 13.53 0.60 -0.17
CA LEU A 62 12.21 0.25 0.37
C LEU A 62 11.85 -1.20 0.05
N GLU A 63 11.22 -1.87 1.03
CA GLU A 63 10.59 -3.17 0.82
C GLU A 63 9.23 -2.99 0.14
N TYR A 64 8.99 -3.79 -0.89
CA TYR A 64 7.73 -3.79 -1.62
C TYR A 64 7.38 -5.19 -2.16
N LEU A 65 6.12 -5.35 -2.56
CA LEU A 65 5.60 -6.55 -3.18
C LEU A 65 5.50 -6.36 -4.70
N THR A 66 5.96 -7.36 -5.46
CA THR A 66 5.87 -7.42 -6.93
C THR A 66 5.60 -8.85 -7.40
N GLY A 67 5.56 -9.10 -8.71
CA GLY A 67 5.34 -10.43 -9.31
C GLY A 67 3.88 -10.87 -9.44
N TYR A 68 2.94 -10.07 -8.92
CA TYR A 68 1.50 -10.37 -8.95
C TYR A 68 0.77 -9.90 -10.21
N ASN A 69 1.45 -9.18 -11.11
CA ASN A 69 0.88 -8.75 -12.38
C ASN A 69 1.94 -8.70 -13.50
N ALA A 70 1.47 -8.70 -14.75
CA ALA A 70 2.33 -8.74 -15.93
C ALA A 70 3.07 -7.43 -16.24
N ILE A 71 2.61 -6.30 -15.69
CA ILE A 71 3.21 -4.98 -15.92
C ILE A 71 4.25 -4.60 -14.85
N GLY A 72 4.55 -5.52 -13.92
CA GLY A 72 5.55 -5.33 -12.87
C GLY A 72 5.20 -4.26 -11.84
N SER A 73 3.91 -4.00 -11.55
CA SER A 73 3.57 -2.96 -10.58
C SER A 73 4.02 -3.32 -9.17
N GLU A 74 4.47 -2.31 -8.45
CA GLU A 74 4.88 -2.43 -7.07
C GLU A 74 3.71 -2.07 -6.13
N PHE A 75 3.61 -2.81 -5.03
CA PHE A 75 2.77 -2.48 -3.88
C PHE A 75 3.68 -2.23 -2.68
N ILE A 76 3.72 -0.99 -2.21
CA ILE A 76 4.71 -0.50 -1.24
C ILE A 76 3.99 -0.18 0.07
N PRO A 77 3.85 -1.13 1.01
CA PRO A 77 2.92 -0.97 2.12
C PRO A 77 3.41 0.09 3.12
N LEU A 78 4.72 0.29 3.26
CA LEU A 78 5.31 1.34 4.09
C LEU A 78 4.80 2.73 3.70
N LEU A 79 4.81 3.07 2.41
CA LEU A 79 4.33 4.37 1.92
C LEU A 79 2.83 4.52 2.10
N ILE A 80 2.07 3.43 1.87
CA ILE A 80 0.62 3.41 2.04
C ILE A 80 0.26 3.65 3.51
N MET A 81 0.92 2.96 4.44
CA MET A 81 0.72 3.11 5.88
C MET A 81 1.08 4.52 6.33
N ASN A 82 2.27 5.02 5.94
CA ASN A 82 2.71 6.37 6.30
C ASN A 82 1.74 7.46 5.81
N ASN A 83 1.20 7.32 4.60
CA ASN A 83 0.21 8.26 4.09
C ASN A 83 -1.12 8.18 4.83
N PHE A 84 -1.51 7.00 5.31
CA PHE A 84 -2.72 6.83 6.10
C PHE A 84 -2.61 7.48 7.48
N THR A 85 -1.49 7.27 8.18
CA THR A 85 -1.24 7.88 9.50
C THR A 85 -1.21 9.41 9.44
N LEU A 86 -0.73 9.98 8.33
CA LEU A 86 -0.70 11.43 8.09
C LEU A 86 -2.04 12.02 7.59
N SER A 87 -3.03 11.19 7.24
CA SER A 87 -4.31 11.66 6.70
C SER A 87 -5.38 11.75 7.78
N SER A 88 -6.34 12.67 7.66
CA SER A 88 -7.52 12.70 8.54
C SER A 88 -8.54 11.60 8.18
N PRO A 89 -9.42 11.19 9.12
CA PRO A 89 -10.51 10.25 8.85
C PRO A 89 -11.47 10.70 7.74
N ASP A 90 -11.68 12.01 7.59
CA ASP A 90 -12.51 12.58 6.51
C ASP A 90 -11.90 12.38 5.12
N ARG A 91 -10.57 12.25 5.05
CA ARG A 91 -9.84 12.01 3.81
C ARG A 91 -9.68 10.52 3.53
N LEU A 92 -9.21 9.75 4.51
CA LEU A 92 -9.00 8.31 4.41
C LEU A 92 -9.68 7.61 5.59
N ASN A 93 -10.81 6.97 5.30
CA ASN A 93 -11.63 6.25 6.28
C ASN A 93 -11.08 4.83 6.57
N ASN A 94 -11.71 4.11 7.50
CA ASN A 94 -11.27 2.77 7.91
C ASN A 94 -11.42 1.69 6.83
N ASN A 95 -12.12 1.96 5.73
CA ASN A 95 -12.18 1.04 4.59
C ASN A 95 -11.01 1.22 3.62
N PHE A 96 -10.16 2.25 3.80
CA PHE A 96 -9.13 2.62 2.83
C PHE A 96 -8.22 1.46 2.43
N PHE A 97 -7.63 0.75 3.39
CA PHE A 97 -6.71 -0.36 3.08
C PHE A 97 -7.44 -1.50 2.34
N TYR A 98 -8.65 -1.83 2.78
CA TYR A 98 -9.50 -2.84 2.12
C TYR A 98 -9.78 -2.47 0.66
N GLU A 99 -10.26 -1.25 0.41
CA GLU A 99 -10.61 -0.77 -0.93
C GLU A 99 -9.38 -0.68 -1.83
N LEU A 100 -8.25 -0.23 -1.29
CA LEU A 100 -6.99 -0.14 -2.02
C LEU A 100 -6.50 -1.51 -2.45
N VAL A 101 -6.47 -2.50 -1.55
CA VAL A 101 -6.05 -3.86 -1.86
C VAL A 101 -7.00 -4.48 -2.88
N LEU A 102 -8.32 -4.34 -2.70
CA LEU A 102 -9.31 -4.85 -3.64
C LEU A 102 -9.10 -4.30 -5.07
N LYS A 103 -8.83 -2.99 -5.17
CA LYS A 103 -8.53 -2.32 -6.45
C LYS A 103 -7.23 -2.81 -7.08
N ARG A 104 -6.20 -3.11 -6.27
CA ARG A 104 -4.89 -3.59 -6.75
C ARG A 104 -4.94 -5.05 -7.23
N LEU A 105 -5.75 -5.88 -6.59
CA LEU A 105 -5.98 -7.27 -6.99
C LEU A 105 -6.81 -7.38 -8.27
N ASN A 106 -7.70 -6.42 -8.51
CA ASN A 106 -8.58 -6.37 -9.69
C ASN A 106 -8.44 -5.02 -10.40
N PRO A 107 -7.31 -4.75 -11.07
CA PRO A 107 -7.08 -3.46 -11.70
C PRO A 107 -8.12 -3.22 -12.79
N LYS A 108 -8.88 -2.12 -12.65
CA LYS A 108 -9.70 -1.62 -13.76
C LYS A 108 -8.79 -0.90 -14.76
N PRO A 109 -8.95 -1.11 -16.08
CA PRO A 109 -8.26 -0.32 -17.07
C PRO A 109 -8.47 1.17 -16.82
N ILE A 110 -7.39 1.96 -16.88
CA ILE A 110 -7.48 3.41 -16.76
C ILE A 110 -7.96 3.93 -18.13
N ASN A 111 -9.14 4.54 -18.17
CA ASN A 111 -9.57 5.28 -19.35
C ASN A 111 -8.86 6.65 -19.33
N LEU A 112 -8.06 6.91 -20.37
CA LEU A 112 -7.32 8.16 -20.55
C LEU A 112 -7.85 8.98 -21.73
N ASP A 113 -8.98 8.58 -22.34
CA ASP A 113 -9.56 9.19 -23.56
C ASP A 113 -9.96 10.67 -23.36
N HIS A 114 -10.10 11.09 -22.11
CA HIS A 114 -10.44 12.45 -21.72
C HIS A 114 -9.21 13.35 -21.50
N LEU A 115 -8.00 12.80 -21.54
CA LEU A 115 -6.76 13.57 -21.43
C LEU A 115 -6.35 14.10 -22.81
N PRO A 116 -5.64 15.24 -22.87
CA PRO A 116 -5.12 15.76 -24.13
C PRO A 116 -4.25 14.72 -24.84
N THR A 117 -4.42 14.57 -26.15
CA THR A 117 -3.50 13.82 -26.99
C THR A 117 -2.29 14.69 -27.35
N GLU A 118 -1.10 14.10 -27.43
CA GLU A 118 0.06 14.79 -28.01
C GLU A 118 -0.19 14.94 -29.52
N GLU A 119 -0.81 16.06 -29.92
CA GLU A 119 -0.81 16.50 -31.31
C GLU A 119 0.55 17.17 -31.59
N GLY A 120 1.33 16.55 -32.48
CA GLY A 120 2.51 17.15 -33.10
C GLY A 120 2.17 17.90 -34.38
#